data_AF-A0A5C9DZS9-F1
#
_entry.id   AF-A0A5C9DZS9-F1
#
_cell.length_a   1.000
_cell.length_b   1.000
_cell.length_c   1.000
_cell.angle_alpha   90.00
_cell.angle_beta   90.00
_cell.angle_gamma   90.00
#
_symmetry.space_group_name_H-M   'P 1'
#
loop_
_entity.id
_entity.type
_entity.pdbx_description
1 polymer ?
#
loop_
_entity_poly.entity_id
_entity_poly.type
_entity_poly.pdbx_seq_one_letter_code
_entity_poly.pdbx_strand_id
1 'polypeptide(L)'
;MFYETVQESPRIAQKDYATAFSKGLVPDEENTWLGMVFRGSGVPLEEHPCKDRLHMHGCKNCGSDNVLVIYAQWSVSTHSGDSYWDYEIICNECRMFTARSFNEND
;
A
#
# COMPACT_ATOMS: atom_id res chain seq x y z
N MET A 1 -15.44 0.46 -3.69
CA MET A 1 -14.98 1.48 -4.68
C MET A 1 -13.47 1.49 -4.78
N PHE A 2 -12.92 1.78 -5.97
CA PHE A 2 -11.48 1.99 -6.20
C PHE A 2 -11.15 3.48 -6.22
N TYR A 3 -10.07 3.87 -5.54
CA TYR A 3 -9.53 5.22 -5.56
C TYR A 3 -8.06 5.20 -5.95
N GLU A 4 -7.68 6.10 -6.85
CA GLU A 4 -6.29 6.28 -7.29
C GLU A 4 -5.95 7.78 -7.32
N THR A 5 -4.74 8.14 -6.88
CA THR A 5 -4.26 9.52 -6.88
C THR A 5 -2.77 9.58 -7.22
N VAL A 6 -2.39 10.51 -8.09
CA VAL A 6 -1.00 10.85 -8.44
C VAL A 6 -0.63 12.17 -7.78
N GLN A 7 0.56 12.24 -7.20
CA GLN A 7 0.97 13.39 -6.38
C GLN A 7 2.48 13.54 -6.26
N GLU A 8 2.92 14.71 -5.80
CA GLU A 8 4.33 15.08 -5.64
C GLU A 8 4.94 14.68 -4.28
N SER A 9 4.11 14.25 -3.32
CA SER A 9 4.54 13.84 -1.98
C SER A 9 3.73 12.65 -1.48
N PRO A 10 4.26 11.80 -0.57
CA PRO A 10 3.50 10.71 0.02
C PRO A 10 2.24 11.21 0.74
N ARG A 11 1.12 10.52 0.56
CA ARG A 11 -0.15 10.73 1.27
C ARG A 11 -0.29 9.80 2.46
N ILE A 12 0.10 8.54 2.29
CA ILE A 12 -0.17 7.48 3.27
C ILE A 12 1.09 7.16 4.06
N ALA A 13 2.24 7.07 3.39
CA ALA A 13 3.51 6.99 4.10
C ALA A 13 3.77 8.32 4.83
N GLN A 14 3.91 8.28 6.17
CA GLN A 14 4.28 9.48 6.95
C GLN A 14 5.69 9.99 6.55
N LYS A 15 5.94 11.28 6.78
CA LYS A 15 7.15 12.02 6.32
C LYS A 15 8.50 11.42 6.75
N ASP A 16 8.55 10.54 7.76
CA ASP A 16 9.78 9.94 8.30
C ASP A 16 10.06 8.53 7.73
N TYR A 17 9.86 8.34 6.42
CA TYR A 17 9.89 7.03 5.72
C TYR A 17 11.25 6.31 5.67
N ALA A 18 12.31 6.86 6.27
CA ALA A 18 13.60 6.19 6.35
C ALA A 18 13.65 5.33 7.63
N THR A 19 13.62 4.00 7.47
CA THR A 19 14.04 2.95 8.44
C THR A 19 13.01 2.24 9.35
N ALA A 20 11.69 2.29 9.10
CA ALA A 20 10.73 1.53 9.91
C ALA A 20 9.97 0.44 9.13
N PHE A 21 10.55 -0.75 8.99
CA PHE A 21 9.79 -1.97 8.66
C PHE A 21 9.29 -2.61 9.96
N SER A 22 8.02 -2.37 10.30
CA SER A 22 7.34 -3.12 11.37
C SER A 22 6.67 -4.34 10.77
N LYS A 23 7.21 -5.54 11.01
CA LYS A 23 6.52 -6.81 10.76
C LYS A 23 5.51 -7.04 11.88
N GLY A 24 4.48 -6.22 11.94
CA GLY A 24 3.35 -6.38 12.85
C GLY A 24 2.15 -6.84 12.04
N LEU A 25 1.76 -8.10 12.20
CA LEU A 25 0.34 -8.42 12.23
C LEU A 25 -0.17 -7.59 13.41
N VAL A 26 -0.77 -6.43 13.15
CA VAL A 26 -1.48 -5.69 14.19
C VAL A 26 -2.89 -6.23 14.10
N PRO A 27 -3.27 -7.27 14.86
CA PRO A 27 -4.68 -7.44 15.15
C PRO A 27 -5.14 -6.12 15.78
N ASP A 28 -6.27 -5.60 15.33
CA ASP A 28 -6.88 -4.51 16.08
C ASP A 28 -7.17 -4.99 17.52
N GLU A 29 -7.34 -4.05 18.46
CA GLU A 29 -7.49 -4.36 19.89
C GLU A 29 -8.65 -5.32 20.20
N GLU A 30 -9.61 -5.45 19.27
CA GLU A 30 -10.79 -6.32 19.32
C GLU A 30 -10.66 -7.59 18.42
N ASN A 31 -9.57 -7.79 17.68
CA ASN A 31 -9.37 -8.87 16.70
C ASN A 31 -10.46 -8.97 15.61
N THR A 32 -11.12 -7.86 15.29
CA THR A 32 -12.16 -7.82 14.25
C THR A 32 -11.59 -7.76 12.84
N TRP A 33 -10.30 -7.43 12.70
CA TRP A 33 -9.61 -7.36 11.42
C TRP A 33 -8.32 -8.19 11.43
N LEU A 34 -8.16 -9.02 10.39
CA LEU A 34 -6.89 -9.66 10.06
C LEU A 34 -6.18 -8.78 9.04
N GLY A 35 -4.99 -8.28 9.36
CA GLY A 35 -4.29 -7.36 8.46
C GLY A 35 -2.77 -7.46 8.46
N MET A 36 -2.19 -6.90 7.40
CA MET A 36 -0.76 -6.75 7.18
C MET A 36 -0.47 -5.31 6.79
N VAL A 37 0.54 -4.69 7.40
CA VAL A 37 0.99 -3.35 7.03
C VAL A 37 2.49 -3.37 6.75
N PHE A 38 2.86 -2.81 5.61
CA PHE A 38 4.22 -2.51 5.23
C PHE A 38 4.41 -1.00 5.21
N ARG A 39 5.52 -0.56 5.80
CA ARG A 39 6.05 0.81 5.72
C ARG A 39 7.55 0.66 5.49
N GLY A 40 8.13 1.40 4.55
CA GLY A 40 9.55 1.25 4.26
C GLY A 40 10.05 2.15 3.15
N SER A 41 11.37 2.10 2.92
CA SER A 41 12.08 2.94 1.97
C SER A 41 11.91 2.55 0.50
N GLY A 42 11.14 1.50 0.21
CA GLY A 42 10.91 1.00 -1.14
C GLY A 42 11.22 -0.48 -1.30
N VAL A 43 10.23 -1.26 -1.76
CA VAL A 43 10.41 -2.65 -2.22
C VAL A 43 9.80 -2.75 -3.63
N PRO A 44 10.48 -3.36 -4.61
CA PRO A 44 9.88 -3.60 -5.93
C PRO A 44 8.57 -4.38 -5.83
N LEU A 45 7.61 -4.10 -6.74
CA LEU A 45 6.29 -4.76 -6.72
C LEU A 45 6.40 -6.29 -6.65
N GLU A 46 7.28 -6.87 -7.46
CA GLU A 46 7.48 -8.33 -7.57
C GLU A 46 8.11 -8.98 -6.33
N GLU A 47 8.77 -8.19 -5.50
CA GLU A 47 9.42 -8.63 -4.26
C GLU A 47 8.56 -8.34 -3.02
N HIS A 48 7.46 -7.60 -3.18
CA HIS A 48 6.67 -7.14 -2.05
C HIS A 48 5.91 -8.31 -1.38
N PRO A 49 5.96 -8.45 -0.03
CA PRO A 49 5.33 -9.56 0.68
C PRO A 49 3.80 -9.63 0.56
N CYS A 50 3.18 -8.53 0.15
CA CYS A 50 1.73 -8.43 -0.08
C CYS A 50 1.33 -8.48 -1.56
N LYS A 51 2.25 -8.77 -2.50
CA LYS A 51 1.97 -8.70 -3.95
C LYS A 51 0.80 -9.56 -4.41
N ASP A 52 0.60 -10.73 -3.79
CA ASP A 52 -0.49 -11.64 -4.16
C ASP A 52 -1.84 -11.27 -3.51
N ARG A 53 -1.83 -10.30 -2.58
CA ARG A 53 -3.02 -9.82 -1.85
C ARG A 53 -3.48 -8.44 -2.31
N LEU A 54 -2.60 -7.72 -3.00
CA LEU A 54 -2.79 -6.34 -3.42
C LEU A 54 -2.65 -6.29 -4.94
N HIS A 55 -3.64 -5.70 -5.60
CA HIS A 55 -3.55 -5.43 -7.04
C HIS A 55 -2.61 -4.24 -7.28
N MET A 56 -1.31 -4.49 -7.14
CA MET A 56 -0.26 -3.50 -7.33
C MET A 56 0.06 -3.33 -8.81
N HIS A 57 0.27 -2.09 -9.22
CA HIS A 57 0.68 -1.74 -10.59
C HIS A 57 1.71 -0.62 -10.59
N GLY A 58 2.32 -0.40 -11.75
CA GLY A 58 3.28 0.66 -12.02
C GLY A 58 2.71 2.09 -11.89
N CYS A 59 3.56 3.06 -12.19
CA CYS A 59 3.30 4.47 -12.03
C CYS A 59 2.19 4.95 -12.99
N LYS A 60 1.14 5.56 -12.47
CA LYS A 60 0.06 6.12 -13.31
C LYS A 60 0.51 7.40 -14.05
N ASN A 61 1.53 8.11 -13.57
CA ASN A 61 1.98 9.35 -14.21
C ASN A 61 2.67 9.10 -15.56
N CYS A 62 3.69 8.24 -15.58
CA CYS A 62 4.50 7.96 -16.78
C CYS A 62 4.27 6.57 -17.37
N GLY A 63 3.51 5.69 -16.70
CA GLY A 63 3.28 4.31 -17.14
C GLY A 63 4.42 3.34 -16.85
N SER A 64 5.50 3.79 -16.19
CA SER A 64 6.64 2.92 -15.87
C SER A 64 6.31 1.91 -14.77
N ASP A 65 6.76 0.66 -14.95
CA ASP A 65 6.73 -0.39 -13.94
C ASP A 65 7.93 -0.35 -12.98
N ASN A 66 8.91 0.54 -13.23
CA ASN A 66 10.06 0.75 -12.36
C ASN A 66 9.67 1.60 -11.14
N VAL A 67 8.98 0.96 -10.20
CA VAL A 67 8.42 1.61 -9.01
C VAL A 67 8.80 0.86 -7.74
N LEU A 68 8.79 1.57 -6.63
CA LEU A 68 9.06 1.02 -5.30
C LEU A 68 7.85 1.27 -4.40
N VAL A 69 7.34 0.21 -3.77
CA VAL A 69 6.28 0.29 -2.76
C VAL A 69 6.88 0.85 -1.48
N ILE A 70 6.33 1.97 -1.00
CA ILE A 70 6.75 2.66 0.23
C ILE A 70 5.72 2.48 1.36
N TYR A 71 4.49 2.14 1.01
CA TYR A 71 3.41 1.78 1.93
C TYR A 71 2.55 0.70 1.30
N ALA A 72 2.10 -0.27 2.10
CA ALA A 72 1.03 -1.17 1.70
C ALA A 72 0.27 -1.66 2.93
N GLN A 73 -1.06 -1.75 2.83
CA GLN A 73 -1.93 -2.31 3.83
C GLN A 73 -2.91 -3.25 3.16
N TRP A 74 -3.13 -4.40 3.76
CA TRP A 74 -4.21 -5.31 3.43
C TRP A 74 -4.91 -5.70 4.71
N SER A 75 -6.23 -5.67 4.74
CA SER A 75 -7.02 -6.12 5.88
C SER A 75 -8.33 -6.73 5.42
N VAL A 76 -8.80 -7.74 6.17
CA VAL A 76 -10.12 -8.35 5.97
C VAL A 76 -10.87 -8.41 7.31
N SER A 77 -12.16 -8.10 7.27
CA SER A 77 -13.04 -8.18 8.43
C SER A 77 -13.27 -9.65 8.79
N THR A 78 -13.04 -10.02 10.04
CA THR A 78 -13.34 -11.38 10.53
C THR A 78 -14.84 -11.61 10.71
N HIS A 79 -15.64 -10.52 10.75
CA HIS A 79 -17.08 -10.58 10.95
C HIS A 79 -17.85 -10.67 9.63
N SER A 80 -17.55 -9.77 8.68
CA SER A 80 -18.26 -9.64 7.41
C SER A 80 -17.53 -10.25 6.22
N GLY A 81 -16.20 -10.45 6.32
CA GLY A 81 -15.36 -10.88 5.20
C GLY A 81 -14.93 -9.74 4.27
N ASP A 82 -15.34 -8.50 4.56
CA ASP A 82 -15.05 -7.35 3.70
C ASP A 82 -13.56 -7.07 3.62
N SER A 83 -13.08 -6.84 2.41
CA SER A 83 -11.69 -6.57 2.13
C SER A 83 -11.40 -5.07 1.97
N TYR A 84 -10.29 -4.65 2.57
CA TYR A 84 -9.75 -3.31 2.45
C TYR A 84 -8.28 -3.40 2.13
N TRP A 85 -7.82 -2.54 1.22
CA TRP A 85 -6.40 -2.39 1.02
C TRP A 85 -5.99 -1.02 0.49
N ASP A 86 -4.75 -0.68 0.80
CA ASP A 86 -4.07 0.50 0.30
C ASP A 86 -2.65 0.14 -0.13
N TYR A 87 -2.12 0.89 -1.09
CA TYR A 87 -0.68 0.95 -1.25
C TYR A 87 -0.25 2.30 -1.81
N GLU A 88 1.01 2.64 -1.58
CA GLU A 88 1.65 3.82 -2.14
C GLU A 88 3.01 3.43 -2.72
N ILE A 89 3.25 3.89 -3.95
CA ILE A 89 4.50 3.68 -4.67
C ILE A 89 5.18 5.02 -4.96
N ILE A 90 6.50 4.97 -5.13
CA ILE A 90 7.30 6.02 -5.76
C ILE A 90 7.87 5.50 -7.08
N CYS A 91 7.76 6.29 -8.14
CA CYS A 91 8.35 5.97 -9.45
C CYS A 91 9.84 6.32 -9.48
N ASN A 92 10.70 5.41 -9.93
CA ASN A 92 12.13 5.69 -10.08
C ASN A 92 12.44 6.59 -11.28
N GLU A 93 11.56 6.65 -12.28
CA GLU A 93 11.74 7.48 -13.47
C GLU A 93 11.26 8.91 -13.27
N CYS A 94 9.95 9.09 -13.01
CA CYS A 94 9.38 10.43 -12.90
C CYS A 94 9.31 10.97 -11.48
N ARG A 95 9.75 10.20 -10.47
CA ARG A 95 9.78 10.56 -9.04
C ARG A 95 8.42 10.94 -8.44
N MET A 96 7.33 10.65 -9.16
CA MET A 96 5.96 10.88 -8.69
C MET A 96 5.51 9.73 -7.80
N PHE A 97 4.59 10.05 -6.89
CA PHE A 97 3.95 9.09 -6.01
C PHE A 97 2.60 8.69 -6.59
N THR A 98 2.21 7.44 -6.41
CA THR A 98 0.86 6.96 -6.73
C THR A 98 0.32 6.21 -5.54
N ALA A 99 -0.80 6.70 -5.00
CA ALA A 99 -1.53 6.07 -3.92
C ALA A 99 -2.79 5.41 -4.47
N ARG A 100 -3.08 4.19 -4.05
CA ARG A 100 -4.30 3.47 -4.40
C ARG A 100 -4.94 2.88 -3.17
N SER A 101 -6.27 2.90 -3.18
CA SER A 101 -7.12 2.41 -2.11
C SER A 101 -8.28 1.62 -2.70
N PHE A 102 -8.67 0.57 -2.00
CA PHE A 102 -9.86 -0.22 -2.29
C PHE A 102 -10.58 -0.52 -0.99
N ASN A 103 -11.90 -0.33 -1.03
CA ASN A 103 -12.81 -0.70 0.02
C ASN A 103 -14.01 -1.40 -0.63
N GLU A 104 -14.36 -2.59 -0.16
CA GLU A 104 -15.48 -3.37 -0.71
C GLU A 104 -16.85 -2.74 -0.45
N ASN A 105 -16.99 -1.97 0.64
CA ASN A 105 -18.27 -1.43 1.11
C ASN A 105 -18.57 0.03 0.71
N ASP A 106 -17.67 0.70 -0.03
CA ASP A 106 -17.90 2.04 -0.60
C ASP A 106 -18.38 1.99 -2.05
#